data_AF-A0A7C7R441-F1
#
_entry.id   AF-A0A7C7R441-F1
#
_cell.length_a   1.000
_cell.length_b   1.000
_cell.length_c   1.000
_cell.angle_alpha   90.00
_cell.angle_beta   90.00
_cell.angle_gamma   90.00
#
_symmetry.space_group_name_H-M   'P 1'
#
loop_
_entity.id
_entity.type
_entity.pdbx_description
1 polymer ?
#
loop_
_entity_poly.entity_id
_entity_poly.type
_entity_poly.pdbx_seq_one_letter_code
_entity_poly.pdbx_strand_id
1 'polypeptide(L)'
;MPLASSQPTVQKARENGYALAAVDSNGGGYGIMRAWLETAEELKASLIIDVYARNACHQGMSRIGPAARHMIDQFAPTVPVAIHLDHPQTPADSAEPAGSSLGPGPSGPGAPLWARAASS
;
A
#
# COMPACT_ATOMS: atom_id res chain seq x y z
N MET A 1 -9.65 14.24 -1.00
CA MET A 1 -10.00 13.11 -0.14
C MET A 1 -8.82 12.18 -0.15
N PRO A 2 -7.98 12.24 0.88
CA PRO A 2 -6.74 11.49 0.88
C PRO A 2 -6.99 10.06 1.36
N LEU A 3 -6.01 9.18 1.11
CA LEU A 3 -5.92 7.75 1.51
C LEU A 3 -6.90 7.33 2.63
N ALA A 4 -7.75 6.36 2.32
CA ALA A 4 -8.84 5.86 3.16
C ALA A 4 -8.72 4.36 3.44
N SER A 5 -9.39 3.89 4.50
CA SER A 5 -9.59 2.46 4.72
C SER A 5 -10.47 1.87 3.61
N SER A 6 -10.18 0.63 3.20
CA SER A 6 -10.98 -0.07 2.19
C SER A 6 -12.35 -0.52 2.74
N GLN A 7 -12.48 -0.77 4.04
CA GLN A 7 -13.68 -1.37 4.64
C GLN A 7 -15.00 -0.63 4.30
N PRO A 8 -15.12 0.70 4.49
CA PRO A 8 -16.37 1.41 4.19
C PRO A 8 -16.75 1.34 2.72
N THR A 9 -15.76 1.45 1.83
CA THR A 9 -15.96 1.44 0.38
C THR A 9 -16.36 0.04 -0.11
N VAL A 10 -15.71 -1.01 0.39
CA VAL A 10 -16.04 -2.40 0.09
C VAL A 10 -17.43 -2.75 0.59
N GLN A 11 -17.80 -2.30 1.79
CA GLN A 11 -19.14 -2.50 2.32
C GLN A 11 -20.20 -1.82 1.45
N LYS A 12 -19.98 -0.56 1.05
CA LYS A 12 -20.87 0.16 0.14
C LYS A 12 -20.99 -0.56 -1.22
N ALA A 13 -19.89 -1.09 -1.76
CA ALA A 13 -19.90 -1.84 -3.01
C ALA A 13 -20.78 -3.10 -2.91
N ARG A 14 -20.62 -3.87 -1.83
CA ARG A 14 -21.44 -5.04 -1.52
C ARG A 14 -22.93 -4.70 -1.40
N GLU A 15 -23.26 -3.65 -0.65
CA GLU A 15 -24.65 -3.23 -0.40
C GLU A 15 -25.37 -2.77 -1.69
N ASN A 16 -24.63 -2.22 -2.65
CA ASN A 16 -25.19 -1.66 -3.89
C ASN A 16 -24.93 -2.53 -5.13
N GLY A 17 -24.40 -3.74 -4.97
CA GLY A 17 -24.24 -4.71 -6.06
C GLY A 17 -23.19 -4.37 -7.11
N TYR A 18 -22.11 -3.66 -6.73
CA TYR A 18 -20.97 -3.40 -7.62
C TYR A 18 -19.66 -3.88 -6.98
N ALA A 19 -18.59 -3.89 -7.79
CA ALA A 19 -17.25 -4.27 -7.36
C ALA A 19 -16.30 -3.08 -7.40
N LEU A 20 -15.26 -3.14 -6.56
CA LEU A 20 -14.12 -2.23 -6.63
C LEU A 20 -12.97 -2.93 -7.35
N ALA A 21 -12.24 -2.17 -8.16
CA ALA A 21 -10.99 -2.66 -8.72
C ALA A 21 -9.91 -2.64 -7.62
N ALA A 22 -9.25 -3.79 -7.45
CA ALA A 22 -7.99 -3.91 -6.72
C ALA A 22 -6.89 -4.11 -7.76
N VAL A 23 -5.96 -3.16 -7.83
CA VAL A 23 -4.94 -3.10 -8.88
C VAL A 23 -3.56 -3.02 -8.27
N ASP A 24 -2.66 -3.84 -8.77
CA ASP A 24 -1.29 -3.86 -8.27
C ASP A 24 -0.50 -2.61 -8.69
N SER A 25 0.31 -2.14 -7.75
CA SER A 25 1.29 -1.08 -7.90
C SER A 25 2.60 -1.52 -8.58
N ASN A 26 2.79 -2.82 -8.83
CA ASN A 26 3.96 -3.42 -9.47
C ASN A 26 5.29 -2.87 -8.94
N GLY A 27 5.48 -2.92 -7.62
CA GLY A 27 6.71 -2.40 -6.99
C GLY A 27 6.61 -0.97 -6.47
N GLY A 28 5.44 -0.33 -6.55
CA GLY A 28 5.32 1.11 -6.32
C GLY A 28 5.85 1.92 -7.50
N GLY A 29 5.72 1.38 -8.72
CA GLY A 29 6.15 2.07 -9.94
C GLY A 29 5.32 3.34 -10.16
N TYR A 30 5.99 4.50 -10.25
CA TYR A 30 5.31 5.78 -10.39
C TYR A 30 4.35 5.84 -11.61
N GLY A 31 4.78 5.29 -12.75
CA GLY A 31 3.97 5.31 -13.98
C GLY A 31 2.65 4.53 -13.85
N ILE A 32 2.70 3.31 -13.30
CA ILE A 32 1.50 2.48 -13.15
C ILE A 32 0.56 3.03 -12.07
N MET A 33 1.11 3.51 -10.94
CA MET A 33 0.31 4.14 -9.90
C MET A 33 -0.37 5.41 -10.41
N ARG A 34 0.35 6.27 -11.15
CA ARG A 34 -0.23 7.47 -11.74
C ARG A 34 -1.37 7.14 -12.70
N ALA A 35 -1.16 6.18 -13.61
CA ALA A 35 -2.19 5.78 -14.57
C ALA A 35 -3.48 5.30 -13.88
N TRP A 36 -3.36 4.48 -12.83
CA TRP A 36 -4.52 4.04 -12.06
C TRP A 36 -5.23 5.18 -11.34
N LEU A 37 -4.48 6.08 -10.71
CA LEU A 37 -5.02 7.22 -9.98
C LEU A 37 -5.75 8.20 -10.90
N GLU A 38 -5.13 8.58 -12.03
CA GLU A 38 -5.76 9.45 -13.03
C GLU A 38 -7.04 8.81 -13.59
N THR A 39 -7.00 7.50 -13.91
CA THR A 39 -8.18 6.77 -14.38
C THR A 39 -9.30 6.75 -13.33
N ALA A 40 -8.98 6.50 -12.07
CA ALA A 40 -9.96 6.50 -10.98
C ALA A 40 -10.60 7.88 -10.79
N GLU A 41 -9.79 8.94 -10.87
CA GLU A 41 -10.23 10.33 -10.77
C GLU A 41 -11.14 10.75 -11.93
N GLU A 42 -10.83 10.32 -13.16
CA GLU A 42 -11.65 10.54 -14.36
C GLU A 42 -13.01 9.83 -14.27
N LEU A 43 -13.00 8.56 -13.86
CA LEU A 43 -14.21 7.75 -13.72
C LEU A 43 -15.01 8.06 -12.45
N LYS A 44 -14.47 8.88 -11.55
CA LYS A 44 -15.00 9.10 -10.19
C LYS A 44 -15.24 7.80 -9.44
N ALA A 45 -14.37 6.82 -9.69
CA ALA A 45 -14.45 5.49 -9.13
C ALA A 45 -13.53 5.37 -7.90
N SER A 46 -13.99 4.66 -6.88
CA SER A 46 -13.12 4.29 -5.77
C SER A 46 -12.17 3.16 -6.19
N LEU A 47 -10.95 3.18 -5.66
CA LEU A 47 -9.86 2.29 -6.07
C LEU A 47 -9.17 1.66 -4.85
N ILE A 48 -8.77 0.40 -4.98
CA ILE A 48 -7.84 -0.26 -4.06
C ILE A 48 -6.52 -0.46 -4.82
N ILE A 49 -5.41 0.00 -4.23
CA ILE A 49 -4.07 -0.23 -4.75
C ILE A 49 -3.39 -1.30 -3.92
N ASP A 50 -3.01 -2.39 -4.59
CA ASP A 50 -2.36 -3.53 -3.98
C ASP A 50 -0.83 -3.34 -3.96
N VAL A 51 -0.24 -3.73 -2.85
CA VAL A 51 1.20 -3.65 -2.59
C VAL A 51 1.66 -4.99 -2.05
N TYR A 52 2.61 -5.65 -2.72
CA TYR A 52 3.21 -6.87 -2.20
C TYR A 52 4.21 -6.61 -1.07
N ALA A 53 4.24 -7.50 -0.07
CA ALA A 53 5.26 -7.49 0.99
C ALA A 53 6.70 -7.50 0.45
N ARG A 54 6.92 -8.15 -0.70
CA ARG A 54 8.23 -8.20 -1.38
C ARG A 54 8.65 -6.85 -2.00
N ASN A 55 7.69 -6.00 -2.35
CA ASN A 55 7.90 -4.63 -2.80
C ASN A 55 8.21 -3.71 -1.60
N ALA A 56 7.52 -3.93 -0.48
CA ALA A 56 7.83 -3.30 0.79
C ALA A 56 9.23 -3.67 1.32
N CYS A 57 9.79 -4.83 0.95
CA CYS A 57 11.19 -5.18 1.26
C CYS A 57 12.22 -4.36 0.45
N HIS A 58 11.88 -3.86 -0.75
CA HIS A 58 12.80 -3.05 -1.56
C HIS A 58 12.74 -1.55 -1.21
N GLN A 59 11.56 -1.04 -0.88
CA GLN A 59 11.34 0.39 -0.57
C GLN A 59 11.25 0.67 0.95
N GLY A 60 11.01 -0.35 1.77
CA GLY A 60 10.58 -0.21 3.16
C GLY A 60 9.09 0.13 3.26
N MET A 61 8.32 -0.62 4.06
CA MET A 61 6.88 -0.37 4.27
C MET A 61 6.59 1.09 4.71
N SER A 62 7.51 1.66 5.50
CA SER A 62 7.44 3.04 5.98
C SER A 62 7.55 4.12 4.88
N ARG A 63 8.06 3.79 3.69
CA ARG A 63 8.15 4.73 2.55
C ARG A 63 6.95 4.66 1.61
N ILE A 64 6.25 3.52 1.57
CA ILE A 64 5.12 3.31 0.67
C ILE A 64 3.92 4.16 1.07
N GLY A 65 3.58 4.22 2.36
CA GLY A 65 2.46 5.03 2.85
C GLY A 65 2.56 6.52 2.48
N PRO A 66 3.68 7.21 2.81
CA PRO A 66 3.89 8.60 2.44
C PRO A 66 3.95 8.85 0.92
N ALA A 67 4.63 7.98 0.16
CA ALA A 67 4.72 8.11 -1.30
C ALA A 67 3.35 7.93 -1.96
N ALA A 68 2.60 6.90 -1.56
CA ALA A 68 1.25 6.66 -2.05
C ALA A 68 0.32 7.82 -1.70
N ARG A 69 0.38 8.33 -0.47
CA ARG A 69 -0.40 9.50 -0.05
C ARG A 69 -0.09 10.72 -0.93
N HIS A 70 1.19 11.01 -1.16
CA HIS A 70 1.59 12.12 -2.04
C HIS A 70 1.02 11.95 -3.46
N MET A 71 1.11 10.75 -4.04
CA MET A 71 0.56 10.50 -5.36
C MET A 71 -0.97 10.60 -5.41
N ILE A 72 -1.67 10.08 -4.40
CA ILE A 72 -3.13 10.19 -4.29
C ILE A 72 -3.54 11.67 -4.22
N ASP A 73 -2.86 12.47 -3.39
CA ASP A 73 -3.15 13.89 -3.26
C ASP A 73 -2.91 14.68 -4.56
N GLN A 74 -2.00 14.21 -5.42
CA GLN A 74 -1.72 14.83 -6.72
C GLN A 74 -2.67 14.39 -7.83
N PHE A 75 -2.96 13.09 -7.93
CA PHE A 75 -3.59 12.51 -9.12
C PHE A 75 -5.02 12.03 -8.90
N ALA A 76 -5.42 11.79 -7.66
CA ALA A 76 -6.76 11.33 -7.30
C ALA A 76 -7.34 12.08 -6.09
N PRO A 77 -7.29 13.43 -6.07
CA PRO A 77 -7.63 14.21 -4.88
C PRO A 77 -9.13 14.19 -4.57
N THR A 78 -10.01 13.66 -5.41
CA THR A 78 -11.46 13.69 -5.13
C THR A 78 -12.08 12.31 -4.92
N VAL A 79 -11.35 11.23 -5.20
CA VAL A 79 -11.88 9.86 -5.09
C VAL A 79 -11.30 9.11 -3.89
N PRO A 80 -12.06 8.20 -3.25
CA PRO A 80 -11.54 7.34 -2.20
C PRO A 80 -10.54 6.32 -2.77
N VAL A 81 -9.31 6.34 -2.26
CA VAL A 81 -8.26 5.36 -2.59
C VAL A 81 -7.79 4.66 -1.32
N ALA A 82 -7.73 3.33 -1.35
CA ALA A 82 -7.17 2.52 -0.27
C ALA A 82 -5.88 1.84 -0.71
N ILE A 83 -4.96 1.61 0.23
CA ILE A 83 -3.75 0.81 0.03
C ILE A 83 -3.97 -0.52 0.75
N HIS A 84 -3.71 -1.62 0.06
CA HIS A 84 -3.89 -2.98 0.57
C HIS A 84 -2.58 -3.75 0.48
N LEU A 85 -2.21 -4.43 1.57
CA LEU A 85 -1.11 -5.37 1.57
C LEU A 85 -1.60 -6.70 0.98
N ASP A 86 -1.16 -6.99 -0.25
CA ASP A 86 -1.59 -8.19 -0.96
C ASP A 86 -0.72 -9.39 -0.58
N HIS A 87 -1.39 -10.52 -0.31
CA HIS A 87 -0.81 -11.81 0.07
C HIS A 87 0.31 -11.73 1.13
N PRO A 88 0.06 -11.17 2.33
CA PRO A 88 1.02 -11.28 3.43
C PRO A 88 1.34 -12.76 3.70
N GLN A 89 2.62 -13.09 3.77
CA GLN A 89 3.05 -14.48 3.97
C GLN A 89 3.09 -14.82 5.45
N THR A 90 3.31 -13.82 6.29
CA THR A 90 3.35 -13.94 7.74
C THR A 90 2.56 -12.79 8.39
N PRO A 91 2.04 -12.97 9.62
CA PRO A 91 1.40 -11.89 10.37
C PRO A 91 2.30 -10.67 10.58
N ALA A 92 3.62 -10.88 10.60
CA ALA A 92 4.61 -9.82 10.73
C ALA A 92 4.69 -8.91 9.49
N ASP A 93 4.29 -9.41 8.31
CA ASP A 93 4.24 -8.59 7.09
C ASP A 93 3.13 -7.54 7.17
N SER A 94 2.04 -7.87 7.84
CA SER A 94 0.89 -7.00 8.10
C SER A 94 1.09 -6.08 9.30
N ALA A 95 2.12 -6.31 10.10
CA ALA A 95 2.47 -5.42 11.20
C ALA A 95 3.20 -4.21 10.62
N GLU A 96 2.58 -3.03 10.73
CA GLU A 96 3.28 -1.76 10.59
C GLU A 96 4.55 -1.82 11.46
N PRO A 97 5.74 -1.41 10.96
CA PRO A 97 6.86 -1.17 11.85
C PRO A 97 6.42 -0.07 12.82
N ALA A 98 6.09 -0.47 14.04
CA ALA A 98 5.65 0.41 15.10
C ALA A 98 6.72 1.47 15.36
N GLY A 99 6.56 2.65 14.76
CA GLY A 99 7.44 3.78 14.95
C GLY A 99 8.80 3.63 14.27
N SER A 100 9.09 4.56 13.38
CA SER A 100 10.47 4.98 13.13
C SER A 100 11.03 5.62 14.41
N SER A 101 11.44 4.81 15.38
CA SER A 101 12.64 5.11 16.13
C SER A 101 13.72 4.20 15.56
N LEU A 102 14.82 4.80 15.14
CA LEU A 102 16.05 4.10 14.80
C LEU A 102 16.48 3.32 16.05
N GLY A 103 16.03 2.07 16.17
CA GLY A 103 16.52 1.06 17.10
C GLY A 103 17.11 -0.10 16.29
N PRO A 104 18.13 -0.80 16.81
CA PRO A 104 18.76 -1.88 16.07
C PRO A 104 17.71 -2.93 15.75
N GLY A 105 17.57 -3.27 14.47
CA GLY A 105 16.61 -4.26 13.99
C GLY A 105 16.79 -5.62 14.70
N PRO A 106 15.79 -6.51 14.61
CA PRO A 106 15.86 -7.82 15.24
C PRO A 106 17.12 -8.55 14.76
N SER A 107 18.04 -8.82 15.68
CA SER A 107 19.24 -9.62 15.44
C SER A 107 19.04 -10.99 16.09
N GLY A 108 19.20 -12.06 15.29
CA GLY A 108 19.04 -13.43 15.75
C GLY A 108 18.68 -14.41 14.63
N PRO A 109 18.74 -15.73 14.91
CA PRO A 109 18.51 -16.80 13.92
C PRO A 109 17.06 -16.89 13.40
N GLY A 110 16.13 -16.06 13.90
CA GLY A 110 14.75 -15.92 13.40
C GLY A 110 14.45 -14.57 12.74
N ALA A 111 15.45 -13.72 12.52
CA ALA A 111 15.24 -12.42 11.89
C ALA A 111 14.94 -12.56 10.38
N PRO A 112 14.02 -11.76 9.83
CA PRO A 112 13.67 -11.80 8.41
C PRO A 112 14.89 -11.45 7.54
N LEU A 113 14.97 -12.08 6.36
CA LEU A 113 16.13 -11.98 5.44
C LEU A 113 16.57 -10.53 5.15
N TRP A 114 15.64 -9.57 5.13
CA TRP A 114 15.94 -8.16 4.91
C TRP A 114 16.77 -7.51 6.03
N ALA A 115 16.69 -8.01 7.27
CA ALA A 115 17.50 -7.54 8.40
C ALA A 115 18.95 -8.06 8.35
N ARG A 116 19.19 -9.14 7.60
CA ARG A 116 20.53 -9.73 7.41
C ARG A 116 21.30 -9.10 6.25
N ALA A 117 20.59 -8.49 5.30
CA ALA A 117 21.19 -7.85 4.13
C ALA A 117 21.78 -6.44 4.43
N ALA A 118 21.46 -5.86 5.59
CA ALA A 118 21.90 -4.50 5.96
C ALA A 118 23.23 -4.46 6.75
N SER A 119 23.91 -5.59 6.92
CA SER A 119 25.14 -5.73 7.70
C SER A 119 26.34 -6.29 6.91
N SER A 120 26.37 -6.05 5.59
CA SER A 120 27.52 -6.33 4.71
C SER A 120 28.17 -5.05 4.22
#